data_AF-A0A4R3T3W5-F1
#
_entry.id   AF-A0A4R3T3W5-F1
#
_cell.length_a   1.000
_cell.length_b   1.000
_cell.length_c   1.000
_cell.angle_alpha   90.00
_cell.angle_beta   90.00
_cell.angle_gamma   90.00
#
_symmetry.space_group_name_H-M   'P 1'
#
loop_
_entity.id
_entity.type
_entity.pdbx_description
1 polymer ?
#
loop_
_entity_poly.entity_id
_entity_poly.type
_entity_poly.pdbx_seq_one_letter_code
_entity_poly.pdbx_strand_id
1 'polypeptide(L)'
;MNENRLVAVLALAIFVPGALYALRDYREGRARLMLFSRARSKVETSLQENPRKFWGYTAFNLAVCLTVGVFCVLLFFKPVE
;
A
#
# COMPACT_ATOMS: atom_id res chain seq x y z
N MET A 1 5.46 -2.23 -25.45
CA MET A 1 5.65 -2.59 -24.03
C MET A 1 4.95 -3.94 -23.82
N ASN A 2 5.63 -4.98 -23.32
CA ASN A 2 4.99 -6.29 -23.06
C ASN A 2 3.79 -6.10 -22.11
N GLU A 3 2.70 -6.85 -22.29
CA GLU A 3 1.49 -6.82 -21.45
C GLU A 3 1.85 -6.92 -19.95
N ASN A 4 2.80 -7.78 -19.59
CA ASN A 4 3.28 -7.92 -18.21
C ASN A 4 3.83 -6.60 -17.64
N ARG A 5 4.60 -5.86 -18.45
CA ARG A 5 5.16 -4.55 -18.05
C ARG A 5 4.06 -3.49 -17.95
N LEU A 6 3.08 -3.53 -18.85
CA LEU A 6 1.92 -2.64 -18.78
C LEU A 6 1.11 -2.87 -17.50
N VAL A 7 0.83 -4.14 -17.16
CA VAL A 7 0.14 -4.51 -15.92
C VAL A 7 0.94 -4.06 -14.69
N ALA A 8 2.26 -4.24 -14.69
CA ALA A 8 3.11 -3.76 -13.60
C ALA A 8 3.04 -2.24 -13.42
N VAL A 9 3.10 -1.47 -14.52
CA VAL A 9 3.00 -0.01 -14.49
C VAL A 9 1.63 0.45 -14.00
N LEU A 10 0.55 -0.19 -14.46
CA LEU A 10 -0.81 0.12 -14.00
C LEU A 10 -1.00 -0.21 -12.52
N ALA A 11 -0.48 -1.35 -12.07
CA ALA A 11 -0.51 -1.73 -10.65
C ALA A 11 0.22 -0.68 -9.80
N LEU A 12 1.42 -0.24 -10.22
CA LEU A 12 2.16 0.82 -9.54
C LEU A 12 1.40 2.15 -9.54
N ALA A 13 0.80 2.56 -10.66
CA ALA A 13 0.06 3.81 -10.75
C ALA A 13 -1.12 3.88 -9.77
N ILE A 14 -1.82 2.76 -9.55
CA ILE A 14 -2.93 2.66 -8.59
C ILE A 14 -2.40 2.56 -7.16
N PHE A 15 -1.32 1.80 -6.96
CA PHE A 15 -0.84 1.44 -5.63
C PHE A 15 -0.02 2.54 -4.95
N VAL A 16 0.87 3.21 -5.69
CA VAL A 16 1.83 4.19 -5.18
C VAL A 16 1.15 5.33 -4.38
N PRO A 17 0.05 5.94 -4.85
CA PRO A 17 -0.65 6.96 -4.05
C PRO A 17 -1.07 6.44 -2.67
N GLY A 18 -1.62 5.22 -2.61
CA GLY A 18 -2.01 4.59 -1.36
C GLY A 18 -0.83 4.37 -0.41
N ALA A 19 0.30 3.90 -0.94
CA ALA A 19 1.53 3.67 -0.17
C ALA A 19 2.12 4.97 0.37
N LEU A 20 2.14 6.04 -0.44
CA LEU A 20 2.58 7.37 -0.03
C LEU A 20 1.72 7.91 1.11
N TYR A 21 0.40 7.75 1.00
CA TYR A 21 -0.50 8.16 2.07
C TYR A 21 -0.33 7.32 3.35
N ALA A 22 -0.13 6.01 3.24
CA ALA A 22 0.14 5.17 4.41
C ALA A 22 1.46 5.56 5.11
N LEU A 23 2.49 5.91 4.34
CA LEU A 23 3.76 6.40 4.88
C LEU A 23 3.59 7.75 5.58
N ARG A 24 2.78 8.65 5.00
CA ARG A 24 2.46 9.95 5.62
C ARG A 24 1.71 9.77 6.94
N ASP A 25 0.66 8.94 6.94
CA ASP A 25 -0.11 8.67 8.16
C ASP A 25 0.81 8.12 9.26
N TYR A 26 1.68 7.15 8.93
CA TYR A 26 2.63 6.58 9.89
C TYR A 26 3.54 7.65 10.51
N ARG A 27 4.05 8.58 9.70
CA ARG A 27 4.87 9.72 10.17
C ARG A 27 4.09 10.68 11.08
N GLU A 28 2.79 10.82 10.84
CA GLU A 28 1.88 11.62 11.67
C GLU A 28 1.41 10.86 12.93
N GLY A 29 1.90 9.64 13.18
CA GLY A 29 1.51 8.81 14.32
C GLY A 29 0.11 8.22 14.18
N ARG A 30 -0.41 8.15 12.95
CA ARG A 30 -1.74 7.65 12.61
C ARG A 30 -1.66 6.45 11.67
N ALA A 31 -2.71 5.66 11.63
CA ALA A 31 -2.80 4.54 10.71
C ALA A 31 -4.24 4.40 10.20
N ARG A 32 -4.35 4.20 8.89
CA ARG A 32 -5.59 3.87 8.20
C ARG A 32 -5.31 2.72 7.23
N LEU A 33 -6.18 1.71 7.21
CA LEU A 33 -6.03 0.59 6.28
C LEU A 33 -6.20 1.06 4.83
N MET A 34 -5.27 0.63 3.96
CA MET A 34 -5.31 0.95 2.52
C MET A 34 -6.50 0.32 1.78
N LEU A 35 -7.21 -0.63 2.41
CA LEU A 35 -8.41 -1.30 1.85
C LEU A 35 -9.62 -0.38 1.74
N PHE A 36 -9.70 0.64 2.59
CA PHE A 36 -10.88 1.49 2.65
C PHE A 36 -10.67 2.78 1.87
N SER A 37 -11.68 3.15 1.08
CA SER A 37 -11.70 4.45 0.44
C SER A 37 -11.60 5.55 1.48
N ARG A 38 -10.56 6.38 1.38
CA ARG A 38 -10.37 7.53 2.27
C ARG A 38 -11.54 8.52 2.23
N ALA A 39 -12.26 8.58 1.11
CA ALA A 39 -13.42 9.45 0.93
C ALA A 39 -14.68 8.93 1.63
N ARG A 40 -14.83 7.60 1.81
CA ARG A 40 -16.03 6.99 2.39
C ARG A 40 -15.83 6.47 3.82
N SER A 41 -14.62 6.07 4.19
CA SER A 41 -14.33 5.48 5.49
C SER A 41 -13.24 6.26 6.19
N LYS A 42 -13.60 6.83 7.35
CA LYS A 42 -12.69 7.55 8.26
C LYS A 42 -12.18 6.64 9.39
N VAL A 43 -12.16 5.32 9.17
CA VAL A 43 -11.63 4.38 10.17
C VAL A 43 -10.13 4.62 10.31
N GLU A 44 -9.78 5.44 11.28
CA GLU A 44 -8.45 5.90 11.61
C GLU A 44 -8.14 5.49 13.04
N THR A 45 -6.88 5.24 13.32
CA THR A 45 -6.38 4.99 14.66
C THR A 45 -5.07 5.73 14.84
N SER A 46 -4.76 6.12 16.07
CA SER A 46 -3.48 6.74 16.40
C SER A 46 -2.69 5.87 17.35
N LEU A 47 -1.36 6.03 17.33
CA LEU A 47 -0.47 5.36 18.27
C LEU A 47 -0.82 5.70 19.73
N GLN A 48 -1.28 6.94 19.98
CA GLN A 48 -1.64 7.44 21.31
C GLN A 48 -2.95 6.84 21.83
N GLU A 49 -3.92 6.64 20.94
CA GLU A 49 -5.25 6.13 21.32
C GLU A 49 -5.29 4.61 21.42
N ASN A 50 -4.67 3.91 20.47
CA ASN A 50 -4.66 2.45 20.46
C ASN A 50 -3.40 1.89 19.77
N PRO A 51 -2.31 1.68 20.55
CA PRO A 51 -1.04 1.21 19.99
C PRO A 51 -1.17 -0.13 19.26
N ARG A 52 -1.95 -1.06 19.81
CA ARG A 52 -2.13 -2.40 19.22
C ARG A 52 -2.78 -2.33 17.85
N LYS A 53 -3.83 -1.51 17.71
CA LYS A 53 -4.54 -1.33 16.43
C LYS A 53 -3.68 -0.55 15.43
N PHE A 54 -2.97 0.49 15.88
CA PHE A 54 -2.02 1.25 15.07
C PHE A 54 -0.95 0.36 14.44
N TRP A 55 -0.29 -0.48 15.25
CA TRP A 55 0.72 -1.41 14.74
C TRP A 55 0.12 -2.47 13.83
N GLY A 56 -1.07 -2.98 14.14
CA GLY A 56 -1.79 -3.91 13.27
C GLY A 56 -2.08 -3.32 11.88
N TYR A 57 -2.56 -2.08 11.82
CA TYR A 57 -2.87 -1.40 10.56
C TYR A 57 -1.61 -1.05 9.77
N THR A 58 -0.57 -0.59 10.45
CA THR A 58 0.73 -0.29 9.84
C THR A 58 1.37 -1.55 9.26
N ALA A 59 1.41 -2.64 10.03
CA ALA A 59 1.95 -3.92 9.59
C ALA A 59 1.17 -4.49 8.39
N PHE A 60 -0.16 -4.39 8.42
CA PHE A 60 -1.00 -4.81 7.29
C PHE A 60 -0.68 -4.00 6.02
N ASN A 61 -0.64 -2.66 6.12
CA ASN A 61 -0.32 -1.79 4.99
C ASN A 61 1.08 -2.10 4.43
N LEU A 62 2.07 -2.33 5.31
CA LEU A 62 3.42 -2.71 4.93
C LEU A 62 3.43 -4.05 4.17
N ALA A 63 2.72 -5.06 4.66
CA ALA A 63 2.64 -6.37 4.00
C ALA A 63 2.03 -6.26 2.59
N VAL A 64 0.98 -5.46 2.42
CA VAL A 64 0.39 -5.18 1.10
C VAL A 64 1.41 -4.46 0.21
N CYS A 65 2.13 -3.46 0.72
CA CYS A 65 3.18 -2.75 -0.03
C CYS A 65 4.28 -3.68 -0.53
N LEU A 66 4.80 -4.54 0.35
CA LEU A 66 5.83 -5.50 0.00
C LEU A 66 5.33 -6.50 -1.04
N THR A 67 4.11 -7.03 -0.85
CA THR A 67 3.53 -8.02 -1.76
C THR A 67 3.35 -7.41 -3.16
N VAL A 68 2.69 -6.26 -3.27
CA VAL A 68 2.48 -5.58 -4.57
C VAL A 68 3.81 -5.18 -5.20
N GLY A 69 4.76 -4.68 -4.40
CA GLY A 69 6.11 -4.34 -4.87
C GLY A 69 6.82 -5.54 -5.50
N VAL A 70 6.82 -6.69 -4.83
CA VAL A 70 7.41 -7.94 -5.35
C VAL A 70 6.73 -8.36 -6.65
N PHE A 71 5.41 -8.37 -6.72
CA PHE A 71 4.69 -8.70 -7.95
C PHE A 71 5.01 -7.75 -9.09
N CYS A 72 5.10 -6.44 -8.84
CA CYS A 72 5.46 -5.46 -9.85
C CYS A 72 6.88 -5.72 -10.39
N VAL A 73 7.85 -6.03 -9.52
CA VAL A 73 9.22 -6.38 -9.93
C VAL A 73 9.20 -7.65 -10.80
N LEU A 74 8.54 -8.71 -10.33
CA LEU A 74 8.45 -9.97 -11.07
C LEU A 74 7.81 -9.79 -12.46
N LEU A 75 6.72 -9.03 -12.55
CA LEU A 75 6.04 -8.76 -13.81
C LEU A 75 6.86 -7.87 -14.75
N PHE A 76 7.61 -6.92 -14.20
CA PHE A 76 8.43 -6.01 -15.00
C PHE A 76 9.64 -6.73 -15.64
N PHE A 77 10.29 -7.60 -14.85
CA PHE A 77 11.46 -8.39 -15.28
C PHE A 77 11.13 -9.75 -15.88
N LYS A 78 9.84 -10.16 -15.92
CA LYS A 78 9.44 -11.42 -16.55
C LYS A 78 9.95 -11.44 -18.01
N PRO A 79 10.75 -12.45 -18.40
CA PRO A 79 11.24 -12.57 -19.77
C PRO A 79 10.06 -12.68 -20.73
N VAL A 80 10.21 -12.05 -21.90
CA VAL A 80 9.25 -12.13 -22.99
C VAL A 80 9.70 -13.31 -23.83
N GLU A 81 8.99 -14.43 -23.74
CA GLU A 81 9.12 -15.53 -24.70
C GLU A 81 8.49 -15.13 -26.04
#